data_AF-A0A3C0BQQ0-F1
#
_entry.id   AF-A0A3C0BQQ0-F1
#
_cell.length_a   1.000
_cell.length_b   1.000
_cell.length_c   1.000
_cell.angle_alpha   90.00
_cell.angle_beta   90.00
_cell.angle_gamma   90.00
#
_symmetry.space_group_name_H-M   'P 1'
#
loop_
_entity.id
_entity.type
_entity.pdbx_description
1 polymer ?
#
loop_
_entity_poly.entity_id
_entity_poly.type
_entity_poly.pdbx_seq_one_letter_code
_entity_poly.pdbx_strand_id
1 'polypeptide(L)' 'YQQAVGNIIDNAVKYCPPGSLIDCSIQRKTGAAGKLFAEIVVQDTGQGIPPQFRSRIFERFFRVDKGRSRDAG' A
#
# COMPACT_ATOMS: atom_id res chain seq x y z
N TYR A 1 6.51 -11.99 7.42
CA TYR A 1 5.91 -11.88 6.07
C TYR A 1 4.40 -11.71 6.10
N GLN A 2 3.65 -12.56 6.83
CA GLN A 2 2.18 -12.48 6.92
C GLN A 2 1.67 -11.09 7.33
N GLN A 3 2.30 -10.45 8.32
CA GLN A 3 1.93 -9.09 8.77
C GLN A 3 2.24 -8.00 7.73
N ALA A 4 3.30 -8.13 6.92
CA ALA A 4 3.67 -7.08 5.97
C ALA A 4 2.69 -6.99 4.80
N VAL A 5 2.31 -8.13 4.22
CA VAL A 5 1.34 -8.18 3.12
C VAL A 5 -0.05 -7.80 3.64
N GLY A 6 -0.44 -8.32 4.82
CA GLY A 6 -1.70 -7.94 5.48
C GLY A 6 -1.82 -6.44 5.68
N ASN A 7 -0.79 -5.78 6.22
CA ASN A 7 -0.79 -4.33 6.42
C ASN A 7 -1.00 -3.53 5.12
N ILE A 8 -0.44 -4.00 4.00
CA ILE A 8 -0.60 -3.33 2.70
C ILE A 8 -2.04 -3.51 2.19
N ILE A 9 -2.58 -4.73 2.27
CA ILE A 9 -3.96 -5.03 1.87
C ILE A 9 -4.95 -4.26 2.75
N ASP A 10 -4.74 -4.22 4.06
CA ASP A 10 -5.59 -3.46 4.99
C ASP A 10 -5.61 -1.97 4.65
N ASN A 11 -4.45 -1.40 4.27
CA ASN A 11 -4.39 -0.03 3.78
C ASN A 11 -5.20 0.15 2.48
N ALA A 12 -5.06 -0.76 1.52
CA ALA A 12 -5.81 -0.70 0.27
C ALA A 12 -7.32 -0.74 0.53
N VAL A 13 -7.80 -1.68 1.36
CA VAL A 13 -9.21 -1.80 1.76
C VAL A 13 -9.71 -0.55 2.47
N LYS A 14 -8.90 0.02 3.36
CA LYS A 14 -9.28 1.19 4.17
C LYS A 14 -9.36 2.50 3.38
N TYR A 15 -8.48 2.69 2.40
CA TYR A 15 -8.33 3.98 1.72
C TYR A 15 -8.87 4.00 0.29
N CYS A 16 -9.35 2.86 -0.24
CA CYS A 16 -10.05 2.81 -1.51
C CYS A 16 -11.54 3.16 -1.36
N PRO A 17 -12.14 3.83 -2.37
CA PRO A 17 -13.60 3.98 -2.46
C PRO A 17 -14.34 2.62 -2.48
N PRO A 18 -15.59 2.56 -1.99
CA PRO A 18 -16.42 1.36 -2.12
C PRO A 18 -16.54 0.89 -3.57
N GLY A 19 -16.46 -0.43 -3.80
CA GLY A 19 -16.51 -1.02 -5.14
C GLY A 19 -15.19 -0.96 -5.92
N SER A 20 -14.11 -0.46 -5.32
CA SER A 20 -12.77 -0.51 -5.91
C SER A 20 -12.24 -1.94 -6.02
N LEU A 21 -11.46 -2.19 -7.06
CA LEU A 21 -10.76 -3.45 -7.25
C LEU A 21 -9.36 -3.37 -6.62
N ILE A 22 -9.02 -4.36 -5.81
CA ILE A 22 -7.68 -4.56 -5.26
C ILE A 22 -7.14 -5.84 -5.89
N ASP A 23 -6.12 -5.69 -6.75
CA ASP A 23 -5.44 -6.79 -7.41
C ASP A 23 -4.22 -7.22 -6.59
N CYS A 24 -4.07 -8.52 -6.39
CA CYS A 24 -2.93 -9.10 -5.69
C CYS A 24 -2.35 -10.24 -6.55
N SER A 25 -1.07 -10.13 -6.88
CA SER A 25 -0.38 -11.14 -7.66
C SER A 25 0.98 -11.50 -7.06
N ILE A 26 1.43 -12.72 -7.35
CA ILE A 26 2.74 -13.21 -6.96
C ILE A 26 3.44 -13.78 -8.19
N GLN A 27 4.68 -13.36 -8.42
CA GLN A 27 5.50 -13.87 -9.51
C GLN A 27 6.91 -14.18 -9.06
N ARG A 28 7.51 -15.23 -9.63
CA ARG A 28 8.93 -15.55 -9.42
C ARG A 28 9.77 -14.63 -10.31
N LYS A 29 10.74 -13.93 -9.71
CA LYS A 29 11.68 -13.05 -10.39
C LYS A 29 13.13 -13.48 -10.12
N THR A 30 14.02 -13.05 -11.00
CA THR A 30 15.47 -13.26 -10.88
C THR A 30 16.13 -11.90 -10.66
N GLY A 31 16.89 -11.76 -9.57
CA GLY A 31 17.58 -10.51 -9.22
C GLY A 31 18.90 -10.34 -9.95
N ALA A 32 19.53 -9.17 -9.75
CA ALA A 32 20.76 -8.77 -10.44
C ALA A 32 21.96 -9.74 -10.27
N ALA A 33 21.93 -10.60 -9.25
CA ALA A 33 22.96 -11.62 -8.99
C ALA A 33 22.48 -13.05 -9.29
N GLY A 34 21.45 -13.23 -10.13
CA GLY A 34 20.89 -14.56 -10.45
C GLY A 34 20.06 -15.18 -9.32
N LYS A 35 19.92 -14.49 -8.17
CA LYS A 35 19.14 -14.97 -7.04
C LYS A 35 17.65 -14.92 -7.35
N LEU A 36 16.97 -16.05 -7.18
CA LEU A 36 15.51 -16.12 -7.27
C LEU A 36 14.85 -15.48 -6.06
N PHE A 37 13.74 -14.77 -6.29
CA PHE A 37 12.86 -14.25 -5.26
C PHE A 37 11.41 -14.26 -5.72
N ALA A 38 10.48 -14.20 -4.77
CA ALA A 38 9.07 -13.97 -5.05
C ALA A 38 8.77 -12.47 -4.96
N GLU A 39 8.22 -11.91 -6.03
CA GLU A 39 7.68 -10.56 -6.04
C GLU A 39 6.19 -10.63 -5.76
N ILE A 40 5.75 -9.90 -4.73
CA ILE A 40 4.34 -9.76 -4.38
C ILE A 40 3.94 -8.35 -4.78
N VAL A 41 2.90 -8.23 -5.61
CA VAL A 41 2.35 -6.96 -6.07
C VAL A 41 0.95 -6.82 -5.52
N VAL A 42 0.67 -5.67 -4.88
CA VAL A 42 -0.66 -5.26 -4.48
C VAL A 42 -0.95 -3.95 -5.22
N GLN A 43 -2.02 -3.93 -6.01
CA GLN A 43 -2.43 -2.78 -6.80
C GLN A 43 -3.87 -2.41 -6.44
N ASP A 44 -4.09 -1.13 -6.15
CA ASP A 44 -5.39 -0.59 -5.79
C ASP A 44 -5.75 0.64 -6.64
N THR A 45 -7.02 1.03 -6.63
CA THR A 45 -7.54 2.20 -7.35
C THR A 45 -7.91 3.35 -6.42
N GLY A 46 -7.26 3.45 -5.26
CA GLY A 46 -7.50 4.48 -4.26
C GLY A 46 -6.93 5.85 -4.66
N GLN A 47 -7.05 6.81 -3.74
CA GLN A 47 -6.59 8.20 -3.92
C GLN A 47 -5.06 8.35 -4.09
N GLY A 48 -4.30 7.26 -3.90
CA GLY A 48 -2.84 7.26 -3.96
C GLY A 48 -2.16 8.05 -2.83
N ILE A 49 -0.84 8.10 -2.91
CA ILE A 49 0.02 8.86 -1.98
C ILE A 49 0.59 10.08 -2.72
N PRO A 50 0.38 11.31 -2.19
CA PRO A 50 0.95 12.51 -2.78
C PRO A 50 2.48 12.40 -2.92
N PRO A 51 3.08 12.85 -4.04
CA PRO A 51 4.51 12.67 -4.33
C PRO A 51 5.44 13.09 -3.19
N GLN A 52 5.14 14.20 -2.53
CA GLN A 52 5.92 14.76 -1.41
C GLN A 52 5.95 13.86 -0.16
N PHE A 53 5.05 12.88 -0.06
CA PHE A 53 4.97 11.97 1.09
C PHE A 53 5.50 10.57 0.77
N ARG A 54 5.79 10.23 -0.50
CA ARG A 54 6.16 8.87 -0.91
C ARG A 54 7.43 8.34 -0.25
N SER A 55 8.42 9.20 0.02
CA SER A 55 9.65 8.80 0.73
C SER A 55 9.42 8.60 2.23
N ARG A 56 8.39 9.26 2.79
CA ARG A 56 8.13 9.33 4.22
C ARG A 56 7.17 8.26 4.72
N ILE A 57 6.48 7.53 3.83
CA ILE A 57 5.54 6.47 4.23
C ILE A 57 6.18 5.32 5.00
N PHE A 58 7.51 5.20 4.95
CA PHE A 58 8.28 4.21 5.70
C PHE A 58 8.78 4.76 7.06
N GLU A 59 8.60 6.04 7.33
CA GLU A 59 8.90 6.64 8.64
C GLU A 59 7.92 6.10 9.69
N ARG A 60 8.45 5.78 10.86
CA ARG A 60 7.62 5.31 11.97
C ARG A 60 6.65 6.42 12.39
N PHE A 61 5.39 6.06 12.57
CA PHE A 61 4.28 6.95 12.95
C PHE A 61 3.89 8.03 11.93
N PHE A 62 4.46 8.01 10.72
CA PHE A 62 4.06 8.96 9.69
C PHE A 62 2.65 8.66 9.18
N ARG A 63 1.78 9.68 9.22
CA ARG A 63 0.46 9.68 8.60
C ARG A 63 0.30 10.98 7.84
N VAL A 64 -0.30 10.89 6.65
CA VAL A 64 -0.70 12.07 5.90
C VAL A 64 -1.93 12.62 6.61
N ASP A 65 -1.76 13.61 7.49
CA ASP A 65 -2.87 14.33 8.10
C ASP A 65 -3.66 15.04 7.00
N LYS A 66 -4.78 14.45 6.60
CA LYS A 66 -5.82 15.18 5.89
C LYS A 66 -6.50 16.07 6.93
N GLY A 67 -6.10 17.34 6.98
CA GLY A 67 -6.99 18.36 7.52
C GLY A 67 -8.35 18.28 6.79
N ARG A 68 -9.42 18.05 7.58
CA ARG A 68 -10.85 17.81 7.20
C ARG A 68 -11.09 16.36 6.75
N SER A 69 -11.87 15.55 7.47
CA SER A 69 -13.24 15.85 7.91
C SER A 69 -13.49 15.59 9.40
N ARG A 70 -13.88 16.66 10.11
CA ARG A 70 -14.98 16.58 11.07
C ARG A 70 -16.19 16.05 10.31
N ASP A 71 -16.57 14.80 10.53
CA ASP A 71 -17.98 14.40 10.62
C ASP A 71 -18.09 12.99 11.19
N ALA A 72 -18.16 12.93 12.50
CA ALA A 72 -18.93 11.96 13.29
C ALA A 72 -18.96 12.57 14.69
N GLY A 73 -20.08 13.20 15.03
CA GLY A 73 -20.42 13.50 16.42
C GLY A 73 -20.64 12.23 17.23
#